data_AF-A0A2D5PM21-F1
#
_entry.id   AF-A0A2D5PM21-F1
#
_cell.length_a   1.000
_cell.length_b   1.000
_cell.length_c   1.000
_cell.angle_alpha   90.00
_cell.angle_beta   90.00
_cell.angle_gamma   90.00
#
_symmetry.space_group_name_H-M   'P 1'
#
loop_
_entity.id
_entity.type
_entity.pdbx_description
1 polymer ?
#
loop_
_entity_poly.entity_id
_entity_poly.type
_entity_poly.pdbx_seq_one_letter_code
_entity_poly.pdbx_strand_id
1 'polypeptide(L)'
;MSGIRISQFKKPKTIIVDQARVDSSYGPKSSILLETGATNYSTNGFTIEVKGLSRDSLLNGMFVAVPIQVRWKASAGSPGTAGVNLLPSLYFDLDDPVGYKGAFDSDATGLNANKMDAWTTEARVYDSLCIRPNAFKCIRNATLSINGSSFSTRVDSYYTALCKLFCDGRQEEITGAAYESYPYSNCGDSRQVMVQRGWFERCKNVNARGKVKKVSYDDAQHIKDIVFEYEVKFPLWFGPFTHLGFPGLSGFDGQTVSSIPYVSDLVLECTFQDDVLMDAFAGPDMSRDNAIRSNSPGFQPLATGAGTDWMPDTTNIWSTCLVDDAGITEKQAVVKCGLRQPKLCYMFSEPDPEKMSLASIYTLPSYRFITYEDRKAIAIDKETVKIEFPYIRLSNISSLYICMAEAARVDVGTAIAARSGRYSAANAYNSGRLGLACANRTCPIKWDTVRVSMSTSSSVLTNFVNNTITAQRQYELFQKYSANAMALTFDQWKESSQMLLFSAEELCGIGAFANSFQALTLSISFDVYRDATDTHVNAGDFTMVKGGGLEQFQTDKGKDRARAVVGRLICLEPELVSISEGAVSVEQVKLSQQEIHNQLMGGAPEVEDANQLDTLAR
;
A
#
# COMPACT_ATOMS: atom_id res chain seq x y z
N MET A 1 -1.93 16.49 -47.16
CA MET A 1 -0.52 16.20 -46.85
C MET A 1 0.14 17.43 -46.24
N SER A 2 0.27 17.43 -44.92
CA SER A 2 1.11 18.35 -44.14
C SER A 2 1.43 17.62 -42.85
N GLY A 3 2.38 16.68 -42.92
CA GLY A 3 2.80 15.89 -41.77
C GLY A 3 3.47 16.78 -40.74
N ILE A 4 2.84 16.93 -39.58
CA ILE A 4 3.43 17.60 -38.43
C ILE A 4 4.51 16.68 -37.89
N ARG A 5 5.76 17.15 -37.91
CA ARG A 5 6.93 16.40 -37.48
C ARG A 5 7.02 16.40 -35.95
N ILE A 6 7.31 15.23 -35.39
CA ILE A 6 7.77 14.94 -34.00
C ILE A 6 9.03 15.78 -33.60
N SER A 7 9.49 16.72 -34.43
CA SER A 7 10.70 17.51 -34.23
C SER A 7 10.55 18.76 -33.35
N GLN A 8 9.35 19.06 -32.83
CA GLN A 8 9.13 20.24 -31.96
C GLN A 8 9.11 19.90 -30.45
N PHE A 9 9.26 18.63 -30.07
CA PHE A 9 9.48 18.27 -28.68
C PHE A 9 10.83 18.81 -28.19
N LYS A 10 10.85 19.46 -27.01
CA LYS A 10 12.05 19.43 -26.17
C LYS A 10 12.32 17.95 -25.92
N LYS A 11 13.35 17.39 -26.56
CA LYS A 11 13.61 15.94 -26.58
C LYS A 11 13.42 15.34 -25.17
N PRO A 12 12.48 14.41 -24.97
CA PRO A 12 12.53 13.55 -23.79
C PRO A 12 13.89 12.83 -23.79
N LYS A 13 14.49 12.63 -22.61
CA LYS A 13 15.87 12.10 -22.48
C LYS A 13 16.04 10.73 -23.16
N THR A 14 14.98 9.93 -23.27
CA THR A 14 14.98 8.63 -23.96
C THR A 14 13.62 8.39 -24.63
N ILE A 15 13.62 8.01 -25.92
CA ILE A 15 12.44 7.50 -26.63
C ILE A 15 12.61 5.99 -26.72
N ILE A 16 11.70 5.21 -26.11
CA ILE A 16 11.63 3.77 -26.33
C ILE A 16 10.67 3.56 -27.51
N VAL A 17 11.22 3.47 -28.72
CA VAL A 17 10.41 3.24 -29.93
C VAL A 17 10.03 1.77 -29.97
N ASP A 18 8.95 1.41 -29.28
CA ASP A 18 8.16 0.23 -29.62
C ASP A 18 6.82 0.75 -30.13
N GLN A 19 6.61 0.74 -31.45
CA GLN A 19 5.33 1.13 -32.04
C GLN A 19 4.32 0.01 -31.76
N ALA A 20 3.79 -0.03 -30.55
CA ALA A 20 2.68 -0.90 -30.22
C ALA A 20 1.42 -0.35 -30.91
N ARG A 21 0.76 -1.17 -31.75
CA ARG A 21 -0.66 -0.97 -32.06
C ARG A 21 -1.43 -1.28 -30.79
N VAL A 22 -1.77 -0.26 -30.03
CA VAL A 22 -2.65 -0.40 -28.87
C VAL A 22 -4.06 -0.09 -29.33
N ASP A 23 -4.92 -1.11 -29.33
CA ASP A 23 -6.35 -0.94 -29.49
C ASP A 23 -6.90 -0.35 -28.18
N SER A 24 -7.29 0.91 -28.21
CA SER A 24 -8.03 1.53 -27.11
C SER A 24 -9.53 1.44 -27.36
N SER A 25 -10.35 1.75 -26.34
CA SER A 25 -11.79 1.98 -26.49
C SER A 25 -12.16 3.03 -27.56
N TYR A 26 -11.18 3.75 -28.10
CA TYR A 26 -11.33 4.79 -29.12
C TYR A 26 -10.68 4.41 -30.47
N GLY A 27 -10.31 3.13 -30.70
CA GLY A 27 -9.75 2.63 -31.96
C GLY A 27 -8.23 2.43 -31.97
N PRO A 28 -7.65 2.01 -33.12
CA PRO A 28 -6.22 1.78 -33.27
C PRO A 28 -5.48 3.12 -33.26
N LYS A 29 -4.62 3.32 -32.25
CA LYS A 29 -3.90 4.58 -32.03
C LYS A 29 -2.43 4.44 -32.41
N SER A 30 -1.88 5.47 -33.06
CA SER A 30 -0.43 5.69 -33.05
C SER A 30 -0.04 6.09 -31.62
N SER A 31 0.62 5.19 -30.89
CA SER A 31 1.10 5.46 -29.54
C SER A 31 2.62 5.38 -29.42
N ILE A 32 3.19 6.19 -28.54
CA ILE A 32 4.61 6.18 -28.21
C ILE A 32 4.76 6.12 -26.69
N LEU A 33 5.54 5.15 -26.20
CA LEU A 33 5.94 5.08 -24.80
C LEU A 33 7.16 5.99 -24.57
N LEU A 34 7.06 6.83 -23.55
CA LEU A 34 8.10 7.78 -23.20
C LEU A 34 8.44 7.71 -21.72
N GLU A 35 9.68 8.11 -21.42
CA GLU A 35 10.19 8.20 -20.05
C GLU A 35 10.73 9.60 -19.79
N THR A 36 10.33 10.19 -18.67
CA THR A 36 10.88 11.46 -18.20
C THR A 36 11.52 11.25 -16.83
N GLY A 37 12.83 11.47 -16.77
CA GLY A 37 13.59 11.38 -15.53
C GLY A 37 13.33 12.57 -14.61
N ALA A 38 13.47 12.33 -13.30
CA ALA A 38 13.31 13.36 -12.27
C ALA A 38 14.27 14.53 -12.48
N THR A 39 13.74 15.75 -12.38
CA THR A 39 14.54 16.98 -12.42
C THR A 39 15.40 17.11 -11.17
N ASN A 40 14.84 16.73 -10.02
CA ASN A 40 15.53 16.66 -8.73
C ASN A 40 15.15 15.35 -8.02
N TYR A 41 16.11 14.72 -7.36
CA TYR A 41 15.85 13.55 -6.51
C TYR A 41 16.86 13.44 -5.37
N SER A 42 16.43 12.86 -4.27
CA SER A 42 17.21 12.65 -3.05
C SER A 42 16.63 11.49 -2.24
N THR A 43 17.28 11.13 -1.13
CA THR A 43 16.72 10.16 -0.17
C THR A 43 15.40 10.62 0.45
N ASN A 44 15.06 11.92 0.38
CA ASN A 44 13.82 12.47 0.90
C ASN A 44 12.67 12.48 -0.11
N GLY A 45 12.93 12.35 -1.42
CA GLY A 45 11.90 12.47 -2.44
C GLY A 45 12.43 12.85 -3.82
N PHE A 46 11.52 13.06 -4.76
CA PHE A 46 11.82 13.45 -6.14
C PHE A 46 10.73 14.33 -6.76
N THR A 47 11.13 15.07 -7.79
CA THR A 47 10.24 15.88 -8.63
C THR A 47 10.45 15.50 -10.09
N ILE A 48 9.37 15.26 -10.82
CA ILE A 48 9.37 14.99 -12.25
C ILE A 48 8.46 16.01 -12.92
N GLU A 49 8.93 16.62 -14.01
CA GLU A 49 8.18 17.62 -14.78
C GLU A 49 8.12 17.18 -16.24
N VAL A 50 6.91 17.08 -16.77
CA VAL A 50 6.61 16.77 -18.17
C VAL A 50 5.99 18.01 -18.81
N LYS A 51 6.70 18.57 -19.79
CA LYS A 51 6.31 19.79 -20.51
C LYS A 51 6.03 19.53 -21.97
N GLY A 52 5.07 20.28 -22.52
CA GLY A 52 4.89 20.44 -23.96
C GLY A 52 4.15 19.28 -24.61
N LEU A 53 2.96 18.95 -24.10
CA LEU A 53 2.10 17.99 -24.78
C LEU A 53 1.25 18.72 -25.81
N SER A 54 1.05 18.08 -26.95
CA SER A 54 0.16 18.61 -27.99
C SER A 54 -1.25 18.69 -27.43
N ARG A 55 -1.97 19.76 -27.81
CA ARG A 55 -3.40 19.93 -27.53
C ARG A 55 -4.21 18.72 -27.97
N ASP A 56 -3.77 18.07 -29.05
CA ASP A 56 -4.44 16.94 -29.69
C ASP A 56 -3.80 15.60 -29.32
N SER A 57 -3.31 15.45 -28.07
CA SER A 57 -2.74 14.19 -27.59
C SER A 57 -3.36 13.76 -26.27
N LEU A 58 -3.55 12.44 -26.13
CA LEU A 58 -4.02 11.79 -24.92
C LEU A 58 -2.81 11.25 -24.16
N LEU A 59 -2.76 11.56 -22.86
CA LEU A 59 -1.80 11.00 -21.92
C LEU A 59 -2.43 9.81 -21.17
N ASN A 60 -1.81 8.64 -21.25
CA ASN A 60 -2.29 7.41 -20.59
C ASN A 60 -1.15 6.52 -20.08
N GLY A 61 -1.50 5.46 -19.33
CA GLY A 61 -0.54 4.44 -18.88
C GLY A 61 0.55 4.99 -17.96
N MET A 62 0.21 5.96 -17.10
CA MET A 62 1.17 6.65 -16.25
C MET A 62 1.57 5.80 -15.03
N PHE A 63 2.86 5.54 -14.90
CA PHE A 63 3.43 4.94 -13.69
C PHE A 63 4.82 5.49 -13.42
N VAL A 64 5.20 5.50 -12.15
CA VAL A 64 6.55 5.87 -11.73
C VAL A 64 7.38 4.61 -11.59
N ALA A 65 8.65 4.69 -11.98
CA ALA A 65 9.65 3.69 -11.70
C ALA A 65 10.80 4.33 -10.89
N VAL A 66 11.14 3.73 -9.76
CA VAL A 66 12.24 4.11 -8.87
C VAL A 66 13.29 3.01 -8.93
N PRO A 67 14.40 3.19 -9.67
CA PRO A 67 15.46 2.20 -9.73
C PRO A 67 16.32 2.26 -8.47
N ILE A 68 16.43 1.13 -7.76
CA ILE A 68 17.15 1.02 -6.50
C ILE A 68 18.14 -0.15 -6.58
N GLN A 69 19.38 0.10 -6.17
CA GLN A 69 20.40 -0.92 -5.97
C GLN A 69 20.57 -1.21 -4.49
N VAL A 70 20.62 -2.48 -4.11
CA VAL A 70 20.65 -2.91 -2.70
C VAL A 70 21.73 -3.97 -2.48
N ARG A 71 22.54 -3.76 -1.44
CA ARG A 71 23.34 -4.78 -0.76
C ARG A 71 22.57 -5.27 0.44
N TRP A 72 21.92 -6.42 0.30
CA TRP A 72 21.12 -6.99 1.38
C TRP A 72 22.03 -7.46 2.51
N LYS A 73 21.77 -6.95 3.72
CA LYS A 73 22.50 -7.31 4.92
C LYS A 73 21.55 -7.43 6.11
N ALA A 74 21.78 -8.43 6.95
CA ALA A 74 21.21 -8.49 8.28
C ALA A 74 22.11 -7.73 9.25
N SER A 75 21.51 -7.20 10.32
CA SER A 75 22.30 -6.68 11.43
C SER A 75 23.00 -7.83 12.16
N ALA A 76 24.21 -7.57 12.66
CA ALA A 76 24.90 -8.49 13.58
C ALA A 76 24.45 -8.31 15.05
N GLY A 77 23.37 -7.55 15.30
CA GLY A 77 22.76 -7.40 16.62
C GLY A 77 23.53 -6.53 17.62
N SER A 78 24.65 -5.93 17.21
CA SER A 78 25.45 -5.00 18.03
C SER A 78 25.87 -3.76 17.22
N PRO A 79 25.81 -2.55 17.79
CA PRO A 79 26.32 -1.34 17.15
C PRO A 79 27.80 -1.49 16.74
N GLY A 80 28.15 -1.07 15.53
CA GLY A 80 29.54 -1.08 15.03
C GLY A 80 30.07 -2.43 14.53
N THR A 81 29.31 -3.52 14.66
CA THR A 81 29.68 -4.81 14.06
C THR A 81 29.26 -4.84 12.58
N ALA A 82 30.13 -5.37 11.70
CA ALA A 82 29.80 -5.51 10.29
C ALA A 82 28.58 -6.43 10.12
N GLY A 83 27.56 -5.96 9.40
CA GLY A 83 26.36 -6.76 9.11
C GLY A 83 26.67 -7.98 8.24
N VAL A 84 25.87 -9.03 8.40
CA VAL A 84 25.99 -10.30 7.68
C VAL A 84 25.41 -10.15 6.28
N ASN A 85 26.10 -10.66 5.26
CA ASN A 85 25.62 -10.59 3.89
C ASN A 85 24.37 -11.48 3.73
N LEU A 86 23.36 -10.99 3.01
CA LEU A 86 22.18 -11.77 2.69
C LEU A 86 22.11 -12.04 1.19
N LEU A 87 21.85 -13.29 0.86
CA LEU A 87 21.47 -13.70 -0.49
C LEU A 87 19.95 -13.81 -0.54
N PRO A 88 19.23 -12.81 -1.09
CA PRO A 88 17.80 -12.90 -1.30
C PRO A 88 17.49 -13.86 -2.46
N SER A 89 16.39 -14.59 -2.36
CA SER A 89 15.81 -15.41 -3.44
C SER A 89 16.63 -16.64 -3.84
N LEU A 90 16.33 -17.74 -3.16
CA LEU A 90 16.52 -19.10 -3.68
C LEU A 90 15.22 -19.85 -3.34
N TYR A 91 14.55 -20.40 -4.35
CA TYR A 91 13.29 -21.13 -4.18
C TYR A 91 13.57 -22.49 -3.53
N PHE A 92 13.78 -22.54 -2.22
CA PHE A 92 14.19 -23.78 -1.52
C PHE A 92 13.15 -24.88 -1.52
N ASP A 93 11.93 -24.55 -1.91
CA ASP A 93 10.78 -25.44 -1.83
C ASP A 93 10.35 -25.98 -3.21
N LEU A 94 11.10 -25.67 -4.27
CA LEU A 94 11.07 -26.47 -5.50
C LEU A 94 11.86 -27.76 -5.28
N ASP A 95 11.50 -28.83 -5.99
CA ASP A 95 12.36 -30.02 -6.12
C ASP A 95 13.79 -29.54 -6.35
N ASP A 96 14.73 -29.98 -5.50
CA ASP A 96 16.13 -29.59 -5.55
C ASP A 96 16.86 -30.52 -6.54
N PRO A 97 16.79 -30.28 -7.86
CA PRO A 97 17.20 -31.26 -8.85
C PRO A 97 18.73 -31.31 -8.97
N VAL A 98 19.42 -30.37 -8.32
CA VAL A 98 20.86 -30.15 -8.38
C VAL A 98 21.53 -30.24 -6.99
N GLY A 99 20.79 -30.60 -5.94
CA GLY A 99 21.33 -30.82 -4.60
C GLY A 99 21.85 -29.55 -3.92
N TYR A 100 21.26 -28.38 -4.19
CA TYR A 100 21.58 -27.10 -3.54
C TYR A 100 21.58 -27.20 -2.00
N LYS A 101 20.74 -28.04 -1.40
CA LYS A 101 20.75 -28.26 0.05
C LYS A 101 22.11 -28.76 0.56
N GLY A 102 22.85 -29.51 -0.26
CA GLY A 102 24.20 -29.98 0.04
C GLY A 102 25.31 -28.95 -0.18
N ALA A 103 24.98 -27.75 -0.67
CA ALA A 103 25.92 -26.61 -0.79
C ALA A 103 25.88 -25.67 0.44
N PHE A 104 24.97 -25.93 1.37
CA PHE A 104 24.97 -25.38 2.72
C PHE A 104 25.74 -26.33 3.63
N ASP A 105 26.28 -25.80 4.72
CA ASP A 105 27.00 -26.56 5.74
C ASP A 105 26.30 -27.89 6.00
N SER A 106 26.87 -28.97 5.48
CA SER A 106 26.26 -30.29 5.42
C SER A 106 26.02 -30.88 6.82
N ASP A 107 26.67 -30.29 7.83
CA ASP A 107 26.54 -30.62 9.25
C ASP A 107 25.75 -29.55 10.06
N ALA A 108 25.34 -28.42 9.44
CA ALA A 108 24.66 -27.34 10.15
C ALA A 108 23.20 -27.65 10.47
N THR A 109 22.99 -28.23 11.64
CA THR A 109 21.72 -28.13 12.36
C THR A 109 21.62 -26.78 13.09
N GLY A 110 20.40 -26.28 13.28
CA GLY A 110 20.16 -25.07 14.09
C GLY A 110 20.62 -23.77 13.42
N LEU A 111 21.36 -22.93 14.16
CA LEU A 111 21.62 -21.53 13.81
C LEU A 111 22.44 -21.31 12.52
N ASN A 112 23.14 -22.33 12.03
CA ASN A 112 23.95 -22.25 10.80
C ASN A 112 23.26 -22.81 9.56
N ALA A 113 22.02 -23.31 9.68
CA ALA A 113 21.35 -24.03 8.59
C ALA A 113 21.14 -23.20 7.31
N ASN A 114 21.14 -21.87 7.40
CA ASN A 114 21.02 -20.96 6.25
C ASN A 114 22.36 -20.30 5.85
N LYS A 115 23.49 -20.74 6.42
CA LYS A 115 24.84 -20.22 6.15
C LYS A 115 25.46 -20.97 4.96
N MET A 116 26.12 -20.22 4.08
CA MET A 116 26.86 -20.79 2.95
C MET A 116 28.31 -21.14 3.33
N ASP A 117 28.81 -22.29 2.87
CA ASP A 117 30.17 -22.77 3.18
C ASP A 117 31.28 -22.11 2.35
N ALA A 118 30.97 -21.68 1.13
CA ALA A 118 31.95 -21.22 0.14
C ALA A 118 32.14 -19.68 0.08
N TRP A 119 31.98 -18.98 1.20
CA TRP A 119 32.10 -17.52 1.30
C TRP A 119 33.13 -17.10 2.35
N THR A 120 34.00 -16.15 2.04
CA THR A 120 34.98 -15.60 3.01
C THR A 120 34.38 -14.64 4.03
N THR A 121 33.27 -14.01 3.67
CA THR A 121 32.45 -13.22 4.59
C THR A 121 31.16 -13.99 4.83
N GLU A 122 30.74 -14.08 6.09
CA GLU A 122 29.53 -14.81 6.44
C GLU A 122 28.36 -14.30 5.58
N ALA A 123 27.79 -15.23 4.81
CA ALA A 123 26.64 -15.00 3.96
C ALA A 123 25.55 -16.00 4.31
N ARG A 124 24.34 -15.47 4.42
CA ARG A 124 23.16 -16.24 4.79
C ARG A 124 22.08 -16.05 3.76
N VAL A 125 21.23 -17.06 3.62
CA VAL A 125 20.09 -16.96 2.73
C VAL A 125 18.88 -16.40 3.47
N TYR A 126 18.14 -15.54 2.79
CA TYR A 126 16.86 -15.00 3.24
C TYR A 126 15.84 -15.17 2.11
N ASP A 127 14.89 -16.09 2.30
CA ASP A 127 13.93 -16.47 1.27
C ASP A 127 12.63 -15.62 1.31
N SER A 128 11.81 -15.71 0.26
CA SER A 128 10.52 -15.04 0.12
C SER A 128 10.54 -13.51 0.10
N LEU A 129 11.70 -12.89 -0.14
CA LEU A 129 11.82 -11.44 -0.36
C LEU A 129 11.35 -11.04 -1.77
N CYS A 130 10.40 -10.11 -1.86
CA CYS A 130 9.98 -9.51 -3.14
C CYS A 130 9.53 -8.05 -2.99
N ILE A 131 9.36 -7.35 -4.12
CA ILE A 131 8.72 -6.03 -4.15
C ILE A 131 7.24 -6.19 -3.79
N ARG A 132 6.71 -5.26 -2.98
CA ARG A 132 5.27 -5.22 -2.64
C ARG A 132 4.43 -4.85 -3.86
N PRO A 133 3.22 -5.41 -4.00
CA PRO A 133 2.26 -4.91 -4.97
C PRO A 133 1.90 -3.47 -4.64
N ASN A 134 1.94 -2.60 -5.65
CA ASN A 134 1.81 -1.16 -5.48
C ASN A 134 2.73 -0.59 -4.38
N ALA A 135 4.03 -0.47 -4.67
CA ALA A 135 5.01 0.04 -3.70
C ALA A 135 4.82 1.52 -3.33
N PHE A 136 3.74 2.19 -3.74
CA PHE A 136 3.50 3.60 -3.44
C PHE A 136 3.43 3.93 -1.95
N LYS A 137 3.24 2.93 -1.09
CA LYS A 137 3.32 3.09 0.37
C LYS A 137 4.67 3.68 0.83
N CYS A 138 5.73 3.53 0.04
CA CYS A 138 7.03 4.17 0.30
C CYS A 138 7.02 5.69 0.09
N ILE A 139 5.97 6.25 -0.51
CA ILE A 139 5.70 7.68 -0.62
C ILE A 139 4.87 8.11 0.59
N ARG A 140 5.32 9.15 1.29
CA ARG A 140 4.61 9.78 2.41
C ARG A 140 3.56 10.76 1.91
N ASN A 141 3.98 11.67 1.04
CA ASN A 141 3.16 12.73 0.46
C ASN A 141 3.40 12.77 -1.04
N ALA A 142 2.34 12.99 -1.80
CA ALA A 142 2.42 13.21 -3.24
C ALA A 142 1.60 14.43 -3.64
N THR A 143 2.13 15.22 -4.55
CA THR A 143 1.45 16.34 -5.20
C THR A 143 1.54 16.17 -6.71
N LEU A 144 0.42 16.29 -7.40
CA LEU A 144 0.32 16.24 -8.85
C LEU A 144 -0.29 17.56 -9.31
N SER A 145 0.46 18.30 -10.10
CA SER A 145 0.00 19.54 -10.72
C SER A 145 -0.25 19.30 -12.20
N ILE A 146 -1.43 19.68 -12.68
CA ILE A 146 -1.81 19.62 -14.10
C ILE A 146 -2.25 21.03 -14.50
N ASN A 147 -1.61 21.62 -15.51
CA ASN A 147 -1.91 22.97 -16.02
C ASN A 147 -2.03 24.04 -14.91
N GLY A 148 -1.19 23.96 -13.87
CA GLY A 148 -1.16 24.92 -12.78
C GLY A 148 -2.07 24.64 -11.57
N SER A 149 -3.00 23.68 -11.64
CA SER A 149 -3.80 23.26 -10.48
C SER A 149 -3.24 21.99 -9.86
N SER A 150 -3.26 21.89 -8.53
CA SER A 150 -2.58 20.83 -7.79
C SER A 150 -3.52 19.96 -6.97
N PHE A 151 -3.31 18.65 -7.05
CA PHE A 151 -3.91 17.64 -6.19
C PHE A 151 -2.84 17.17 -5.22
N SER A 152 -3.12 17.13 -3.93
CA SER A 152 -2.16 16.65 -2.94
C SER A 152 -2.78 15.62 -2.01
N THR A 153 -1.96 14.68 -1.56
CA THR A 153 -2.42 13.59 -0.73
C THR A 153 -1.33 13.04 0.19
N ARG A 154 -1.73 12.55 1.37
CA ARG A 154 -0.86 11.87 2.32
C ARG A 154 -1.17 10.38 2.28
N VAL A 155 -0.32 9.62 1.60
CA VAL A 155 -0.59 8.23 1.21
C VAL A 155 -0.85 7.32 2.41
N ASP A 156 0.04 7.37 3.40
CA ASP A 156 -0.01 6.48 4.57
C ASP A 156 -1.29 6.64 5.39
N SER A 157 -2.02 7.76 5.25
CA SER A 157 -3.22 8.02 6.06
C SER A 157 -4.47 7.27 5.65
N TYR A 158 -4.50 6.68 4.46
CA TYR A 158 -5.65 5.90 3.98
C TYR A 158 -5.27 4.62 3.23
N TYR A 159 -3.99 4.44 2.86
CA TYR A 159 -3.52 3.34 2.01
C TYR A 159 -4.03 1.96 2.47
N THR A 160 -3.82 1.61 3.75
CA THR A 160 -4.23 0.30 4.29
C THR A 160 -5.74 0.06 4.09
N ALA A 161 -6.59 1.07 4.34
CA ALA A 161 -8.03 0.92 4.23
C ALA A 161 -8.49 0.75 2.77
N LEU A 162 -7.95 1.58 1.89
CA LEU A 162 -8.31 1.53 0.48
C LEU A 162 -7.77 0.27 -0.20
N CYS A 163 -6.58 -0.21 0.18
CA CYS A 163 -6.11 -1.52 -0.29
C CYS A 163 -7.07 -2.63 0.12
N LYS A 164 -7.49 -2.66 1.40
CA LYS A 164 -8.41 -3.68 1.92
C LYS A 164 -9.76 -3.72 1.22
N LEU A 165 -10.32 -2.56 0.90
CA LEU A 165 -11.62 -2.46 0.25
C LEU A 165 -11.52 -2.64 -1.27
N PHE A 166 -10.56 -1.98 -1.91
CA PHE A 166 -10.57 -1.76 -3.36
C PHE A 166 -9.45 -2.46 -4.12
N CYS A 167 -8.44 -3.02 -3.45
CA CYS A 167 -7.31 -3.68 -4.11
C CYS A 167 -7.22 -5.17 -3.77
N ASP A 168 -7.30 -5.53 -2.50
CA ASP A 168 -7.01 -6.86 -1.99
C ASP A 168 -7.89 -7.92 -2.68
N GLY A 169 -7.28 -9.06 -3.04
CA GLY A 169 -7.92 -10.11 -3.84
C GLY A 169 -7.91 -9.88 -5.36
N ARG A 170 -7.51 -8.70 -5.85
CA ARG A 170 -7.36 -8.39 -7.28
C ARG A 170 -5.90 -8.51 -7.75
N GLN A 171 -5.67 -8.39 -9.05
CA GLN A 171 -4.34 -8.29 -9.64
C GLN A 171 -4.04 -6.84 -10.05
N GLU A 172 -2.80 -6.40 -9.80
CA GLU A 172 -2.29 -5.11 -10.26
C GLU A 172 -1.90 -5.23 -11.73
N GLU A 173 -2.44 -4.34 -12.58
CA GLU A 173 -2.20 -4.37 -14.02
C GLU A 173 -0.73 -4.10 -14.40
N ILE A 174 -0.06 -3.20 -13.66
CA ILE A 174 1.31 -2.75 -13.98
C ILE A 174 2.34 -3.83 -13.72
N THR A 175 2.26 -4.48 -12.55
CA THR A 175 3.25 -5.48 -12.15
C THR A 175 2.83 -6.89 -12.55
N GLY A 176 1.52 -7.12 -12.78
CA GLY A 176 0.92 -8.45 -12.88
C GLY A 176 0.91 -9.21 -11.56
N ALA A 177 1.28 -8.55 -10.45
CA ALA A 177 1.26 -9.14 -9.13
C ALA A 177 -0.16 -9.10 -8.56
N ALA A 178 -0.56 -10.15 -7.83
CA ALA A 178 -1.74 -10.03 -6.98
C ALA A 178 -1.50 -8.94 -5.91
N TYR A 179 -2.55 -8.23 -5.50
CA TYR A 179 -2.48 -7.37 -4.32
C TYR A 179 -2.27 -8.19 -3.05
N GLU A 180 -2.01 -7.51 -1.94
CA GLU A 180 -1.89 -8.22 -0.67
C GLU A 180 -3.22 -8.91 -0.33
N SER A 181 -3.19 -10.11 0.27
CA SER A 181 -4.41 -10.83 0.63
C SER A 181 -4.23 -11.61 1.92
N TYR A 182 -5.33 -11.85 2.63
CA TYR A 182 -5.27 -12.70 3.80
C TYR A 182 -4.90 -14.14 3.41
N PRO A 183 -4.11 -14.85 4.22
CA PRO A 183 -3.38 -14.39 5.41
C PRO A 183 -2.06 -13.67 5.07
N TYR A 184 -1.65 -12.67 5.86
CA TYR A 184 -0.49 -11.81 5.55
C TYR A 184 0.78 -12.17 6.34
N SER A 185 1.24 -13.42 6.26
CA SER A 185 2.55 -13.81 6.83
C SER A 185 3.75 -13.32 5.99
N ASN A 186 3.49 -12.74 4.81
CA ASN A 186 4.47 -12.39 3.78
C ASN A 186 5.44 -13.54 3.42
N CYS A 187 5.01 -14.79 3.63
CA CYS A 187 5.77 -15.97 3.27
C CYS A 187 5.35 -16.50 1.89
N GLY A 188 6.32 -16.90 1.08
CA GLY A 188 6.13 -17.54 -0.21
C GLY A 188 6.18 -19.07 -0.20
N ASP A 189 6.54 -19.70 0.92
CA ASP A 189 6.54 -21.16 1.08
C ASP A 189 5.12 -21.67 1.24
N SER A 190 4.56 -22.29 0.20
CA SER A 190 3.19 -22.83 0.19
C SER A 190 2.86 -23.87 1.28
N ARG A 191 3.88 -24.45 1.94
CA ARG A 191 3.70 -25.44 3.02
C ARG A 191 3.57 -24.77 4.39
N GLN A 192 3.89 -23.48 4.50
CA GLN A 192 3.73 -22.75 5.74
C GLN A 192 2.25 -22.55 6.06
N VAL A 193 1.95 -22.48 7.35
CA VAL A 193 0.62 -22.09 7.80
C VAL A 193 0.47 -20.58 7.55
N MET A 194 -0.75 -20.14 7.22
CA MET A 194 -1.02 -18.72 6.96
C MET A 194 -0.24 -18.10 5.79
N VAL A 195 -0.06 -18.82 4.69
CA VAL A 195 0.61 -18.31 3.47
C VAL A 195 -0.27 -17.36 2.70
N GLN A 196 0.32 -16.24 2.30
CA GLN A 196 -0.36 -15.26 1.49
C GLN A 196 -0.59 -15.78 0.06
N ARG A 197 -1.85 -15.81 -0.35
CA ARG A 197 -2.20 -16.21 -1.72
C ARG A 197 -1.51 -15.31 -2.74
N GLY A 198 -0.97 -15.91 -3.79
CA GLY A 198 -0.25 -15.20 -4.85
C GLY A 198 1.19 -14.80 -4.47
N TRP A 199 1.67 -15.06 -3.25
CA TRP A 199 3.00 -14.58 -2.81
C TRP A 199 4.12 -15.32 -3.51
N PHE A 200 3.99 -16.63 -3.62
CA PHE A 200 4.93 -17.46 -4.35
C PHE A 200 5.06 -17.00 -5.81
N GLU A 201 3.94 -16.76 -6.48
CA GLU A 201 3.90 -16.27 -7.85
C GLU A 201 4.52 -14.88 -7.97
N ARG A 202 4.35 -14.01 -6.97
CA ARG A 202 5.01 -12.69 -6.90
C ARG A 202 6.52 -12.81 -6.81
N CYS A 203 7.05 -13.67 -5.94
CA CYS A 203 8.49 -13.93 -5.88
C CYS A 203 9.04 -14.40 -7.24
N LYS A 204 8.22 -15.09 -8.04
CA LYS A 204 8.58 -15.56 -9.39
C LYS A 204 8.40 -14.52 -10.50
N ASN A 205 7.71 -13.42 -10.25
CA ASN A 205 7.43 -12.42 -11.26
C ASN A 205 8.70 -11.67 -11.67
N VAL A 206 8.99 -11.60 -12.97
CA VAL A 206 10.16 -10.90 -13.53
C VAL A 206 10.19 -9.42 -13.12
N ASN A 207 9.04 -8.79 -12.95
CA ASN A 207 8.92 -7.40 -12.52
C ASN A 207 9.26 -7.19 -11.04
N ALA A 208 9.22 -8.24 -10.22
CA ALA A 208 9.50 -8.19 -8.78
C ALA A 208 10.88 -8.77 -8.41
N ARG A 209 11.54 -9.46 -9.35
CA ARG A 209 12.85 -10.11 -9.15
C ARG A 209 14.00 -9.10 -9.21
N GLY A 210 14.94 -9.21 -8.26
CA GLY A 210 16.19 -8.47 -8.29
C GLY A 210 17.13 -8.97 -9.38
N LYS A 211 17.66 -8.06 -10.18
CA LYS A 211 18.70 -8.39 -11.17
C LYS A 211 20.06 -8.27 -10.49
N VAL A 212 20.90 -9.31 -10.60
CA VAL A 212 22.28 -9.22 -10.10
C VAL A 212 23.01 -8.19 -10.95
N LYS A 213 23.32 -7.05 -10.34
CA LYS A 213 24.07 -5.98 -11.00
C LYS A 213 25.57 -6.23 -10.93
N LYS A 214 26.01 -6.77 -9.80
CA LYS A 214 27.43 -7.00 -9.52
C LYS A 214 27.61 -8.17 -8.58
N VAL A 215 28.66 -8.95 -8.82
CA VAL A 215 29.29 -9.86 -7.85
C VAL A 215 30.76 -9.47 -7.77
N SER A 216 31.30 -9.33 -6.57
CA SER A 216 32.74 -9.17 -6.36
C SER A 216 33.30 -10.37 -5.63
N TYR A 217 34.54 -10.71 -5.96
CA TYR A 217 35.25 -11.84 -5.40
C TYR A 217 36.49 -11.35 -4.66
N ASP A 218 36.97 -12.15 -3.72
CA ASP A 218 38.30 -11.96 -3.14
C ASP A 218 39.39 -12.69 -3.96
N ASP A 219 40.63 -12.60 -3.47
CA ASP A 219 41.80 -13.21 -4.11
C ASP A 219 41.72 -14.75 -4.15
N ALA A 220 40.90 -15.36 -3.29
CA ALA A 220 40.63 -16.79 -3.24
C ALA A 220 39.42 -17.21 -4.10
N GLN A 221 38.86 -16.30 -4.90
CA GLN A 221 37.66 -16.50 -5.73
C GLN A 221 36.38 -16.80 -4.94
N HIS A 222 36.33 -16.46 -3.66
CA HIS A 222 35.09 -16.52 -2.89
C HIS A 222 34.28 -15.23 -3.08
N ILE A 223 32.96 -15.36 -3.06
CA ILE A 223 32.08 -14.18 -3.19
C ILE A 223 32.25 -13.29 -1.95
N LYS A 224 32.51 -12.00 -2.20
CA LYS A 224 32.74 -10.97 -1.18
C LYS A 224 31.57 -10.00 -1.03
N ASP A 225 30.92 -9.64 -2.13
CA ASP A 225 29.81 -8.68 -2.18
C ASP A 225 28.91 -8.96 -3.38
N ILE A 226 27.59 -8.78 -3.21
CA ILE A 226 26.61 -8.87 -4.27
C ILE A 226 25.70 -7.64 -4.21
N VAL A 227 25.47 -7.02 -5.36
CA VAL A 227 24.54 -5.90 -5.52
C VAL A 227 23.38 -6.34 -6.41
N PHE A 228 22.17 -6.16 -5.93
CA PHE A 228 20.94 -6.38 -6.68
C PHE A 228 20.34 -5.05 -7.14
N GLU A 229 19.84 -4.99 -8.36
CA GLU A 229 19.08 -3.86 -8.89
C GLU A 229 17.61 -4.24 -9.02
N TYR A 230 16.74 -3.36 -8.53
CA TYR A 230 15.29 -3.47 -8.56
C TYR A 230 14.70 -2.24 -9.25
N GLU A 231 13.57 -2.42 -9.92
CA GLU A 231 12.77 -1.34 -10.48
C GLU A 231 11.44 -1.29 -9.72
N VAL A 232 11.37 -0.44 -8.70
CA VAL A 232 10.17 -0.30 -7.87
C VAL A 232 9.15 0.53 -8.64
N LYS A 233 8.01 -0.06 -8.99
CA LYS A 233 6.96 0.56 -9.83
C LYS A 233 5.69 0.81 -9.05
N PHE A 234 4.99 1.89 -9.39
CA PHE A 234 3.64 2.15 -8.88
C PHE A 234 2.85 3.08 -9.82
N PRO A 235 1.51 2.93 -9.91
CA PRO A 235 0.64 3.84 -10.66
C PRO A 235 0.55 5.22 -9.98
N LEU A 236 0.17 6.23 -10.76
CA LEU A 236 -0.44 7.44 -10.21
C LEU A 236 -1.93 7.18 -9.97
N TRP A 237 -2.44 7.58 -8.81
CA TRP A 237 -3.76 7.15 -8.31
C TRP A 237 -4.42 8.16 -7.37
N PHE A 238 -4.22 9.44 -7.65
CA PHE A 238 -4.88 10.53 -6.94
C PHE A 238 -5.24 11.64 -7.93
N GLY A 239 -6.20 12.49 -7.56
CA GLY A 239 -6.84 13.38 -8.52
C GLY A 239 -7.56 12.57 -9.62
N PRO A 240 -7.42 12.92 -10.91
CA PRO A 240 -8.16 12.26 -11.99
C PRO A 240 -7.82 10.78 -12.19
N PHE A 241 -6.74 10.30 -11.55
CA PHE A 241 -6.23 8.94 -11.71
C PHE A 241 -6.65 7.98 -10.60
N THR A 242 -7.50 8.39 -9.65
CA THR A 242 -7.76 7.62 -8.41
C THR A 242 -8.11 6.15 -8.65
N HIS A 243 -8.86 5.83 -9.72
CA HIS A 243 -9.22 4.46 -10.08
C HIS A 243 -8.04 3.59 -10.55
N LEU A 244 -6.94 4.16 -11.06
CA LEU A 244 -5.79 3.41 -11.57
C LEU A 244 -5.07 2.60 -10.47
N GLY A 245 -5.04 3.12 -9.25
CA GLY A 245 -4.43 2.38 -8.15
C GLY A 245 -5.46 1.69 -7.24
N PHE A 246 -6.74 2.06 -7.32
CA PHE A 246 -7.84 1.41 -6.59
C PHE A 246 -8.89 0.88 -7.57
N PRO A 247 -8.64 -0.26 -8.25
CA PRO A 247 -9.55 -0.78 -9.28
C PRO A 247 -10.97 -1.07 -8.76
N GLY A 248 -11.14 -1.41 -7.49
CA GLY A 248 -12.46 -1.59 -6.90
C GLY A 248 -13.28 -0.31 -6.76
N LEU A 249 -12.64 0.88 -6.82
CA LEU A 249 -13.31 2.17 -6.68
C LEU A 249 -14.12 2.54 -7.93
N SER A 250 -13.73 2.07 -9.12
CA SER A 250 -14.51 2.29 -10.36
C SER A 250 -15.88 1.59 -10.33
N GLY A 251 -16.07 0.61 -9.45
CA GLY A 251 -17.39 0.01 -9.20
C GLY A 251 -18.31 0.89 -8.34
N PHE A 252 -17.78 1.96 -7.72
CA PHE A 252 -18.54 2.86 -6.86
C PHE A 252 -19.28 3.95 -7.66
N ASP A 253 -18.71 4.42 -8.77
CA ASP A 253 -19.29 5.44 -9.66
C ASP A 253 -19.49 4.97 -11.12
N GLY A 254 -19.04 3.75 -11.45
CA GLY A 254 -19.24 3.12 -12.75
C GLY A 254 -18.31 3.62 -13.87
N GLN A 255 -17.25 4.37 -13.55
CA GLN A 255 -16.40 5.01 -14.56
C GLN A 255 -14.95 4.50 -14.54
N THR A 256 -14.38 4.26 -15.72
CA THR A 256 -12.96 3.89 -15.91
C THR A 256 -12.35 4.82 -16.94
N VAL A 257 -11.46 5.74 -16.52
CA VAL A 257 -10.83 6.69 -17.44
C VAL A 257 -9.32 6.51 -17.48
N SER A 258 -8.85 5.74 -18.45
CA SER A 258 -7.42 5.46 -18.60
C SER A 258 -6.60 6.61 -19.20
N SER A 259 -7.23 7.69 -19.69
CA SER A 259 -6.56 8.74 -20.48
C SER A 259 -7.13 10.13 -20.26
N ILE A 260 -6.26 11.15 -20.27
CA ILE A 260 -6.66 12.56 -20.15
C ILE A 260 -6.17 13.40 -21.35
N PRO A 261 -7.01 14.33 -21.87
CA PRO A 261 -6.62 15.32 -22.86
C PRO A 261 -6.07 16.61 -22.22
N TYR A 262 -5.50 17.50 -23.03
CA TYR A 262 -5.10 18.87 -22.69
C TYR A 262 -4.10 19.02 -21.53
N VAL A 263 -3.02 18.25 -21.50
CA VAL A 263 -2.01 18.38 -20.43
C VAL A 263 -0.83 19.20 -20.95
N SER A 264 -0.78 20.51 -20.75
CA SER A 264 0.36 21.33 -21.23
C SER A 264 1.60 21.21 -20.34
N ASP A 265 1.37 21.11 -19.03
CA ASP A 265 2.37 20.97 -17.99
C ASP A 265 1.88 20.00 -16.92
N LEU A 266 2.73 19.03 -16.58
CA LEU A 266 2.48 18.07 -15.52
C LEU A 266 3.69 18.01 -14.59
N VAL A 267 3.47 18.29 -13.32
CA VAL A 267 4.50 18.21 -12.27
C VAL A 267 4.07 17.18 -11.24
N LEU A 268 4.92 16.19 -11.00
CA LEU A 268 4.76 15.22 -9.93
C LEU A 268 5.85 15.44 -8.88
N GLU A 269 5.42 15.69 -7.65
CA GLU A 269 6.29 15.80 -6.48
C GLU A 269 5.97 14.68 -5.51
N CYS A 270 6.98 13.93 -5.08
CA CYS A 270 6.83 12.83 -4.16
C CYS A 270 7.85 12.97 -3.02
N THR A 271 7.38 12.83 -1.78
CA THR A 271 8.24 12.74 -0.59
C THR A 271 8.29 11.29 -0.14
N PHE A 272 9.47 10.73 0.03
CA PHE A 272 9.66 9.38 0.55
C PHE A 272 9.34 9.28 2.05
N GLN A 273 9.08 8.06 2.49
CA GLN A 273 9.11 7.69 3.90
C GLN A 273 10.55 7.55 4.41
N ASP A 274 10.74 7.49 5.73
CA ASP A 274 12.08 7.42 6.34
C ASP A 274 12.81 6.10 6.04
N ASP A 275 12.08 5.04 5.74
CA ASP A 275 12.60 3.74 5.32
C ASP A 275 11.80 3.25 4.10
N VAL A 276 12.29 3.57 2.91
CA VAL A 276 11.67 3.20 1.63
C VAL A 276 11.71 1.70 1.41
N LEU A 277 12.78 1.03 1.82
CA LEU A 277 12.97 -0.40 1.56
C LEU A 277 11.96 -1.23 2.35
N MET A 278 11.65 -0.86 3.59
CA MET A 278 10.62 -1.52 4.40
C MET A 278 9.23 -1.49 3.73
N ASP A 279 8.88 -0.39 3.06
CA ASP A 279 7.57 -0.26 2.39
C ASP A 279 7.57 -0.78 0.95
N ALA A 280 8.70 -0.72 0.26
CA ALA A 280 8.80 -1.18 -1.12
C ALA A 280 8.96 -2.71 -1.20
N PHE A 281 9.49 -3.34 -0.17
CA PHE A 281 9.72 -4.78 -0.11
C PHE A 281 8.94 -5.45 1.00
N ALA A 282 8.82 -6.76 0.89
CA ALA A 282 8.20 -7.61 1.89
C ALA A 282 8.90 -8.95 1.96
N GLY A 283 8.89 -9.53 3.16
CA GLY A 283 9.46 -10.84 3.43
C GLY A 283 8.91 -11.42 4.73
N PRO A 284 9.24 -12.69 5.04
CA PRO A 284 8.69 -13.42 6.17
C PRO A 284 9.22 -12.91 7.51
N ASP A 285 8.38 -13.03 8.55
CA ASP A 285 8.81 -12.78 9.93
C ASP A 285 9.45 -14.03 10.54
N MET A 286 10.75 -13.99 10.80
CA MET A 286 11.47 -15.13 11.40
C MET A 286 11.48 -15.09 12.93
N SER A 287 10.95 -14.04 13.57
CA SER A 287 11.01 -13.90 15.03
C SER A 287 10.07 -14.88 15.72
N ARG A 288 10.62 -15.68 16.65
CA ARG A 288 9.85 -16.59 17.49
C ARG A 288 8.83 -15.84 18.36
N ASP A 289 9.05 -14.58 18.70
CA ASP A 289 8.13 -13.85 19.58
C ASP A 289 6.83 -13.43 18.87
N ASN A 290 6.81 -13.45 17.54
CA ASN A 290 5.66 -12.98 16.77
C ASN A 290 4.73 -14.13 16.41
N ALA A 291 3.43 -13.87 16.46
CA ALA A 291 2.41 -14.89 16.36
C ALA A 291 2.21 -15.39 14.93
N ILE A 292 2.37 -14.50 13.93
CA ILE A 292 2.27 -14.82 12.49
C ILE A 292 3.65 -15.08 11.84
N ARG A 293 4.60 -15.57 12.64
CA ARG A 293 5.95 -15.92 12.20
C ARG A 293 5.96 -17.05 11.18
N SER A 294 7.01 -17.08 10.37
CA SER A 294 7.28 -18.11 9.38
C SER A 294 8.76 -18.45 9.38
N ASN A 295 9.08 -19.74 9.36
CA ASN A 295 10.42 -20.22 9.05
C ASN A 295 10.51 -20.45 7.54
N SER A 296 11.12 -19.52 6.81
CA SER A 296 11.37 -19.66 5.37
C SER A 296 12.88 -19.53 5.13
N PRO A 297 13.55 -20.60 4.68
CA PRO A 297 13.00 -21.93 4.36
C PRO A 297 12.53 -22.72 5.59
N GLY A 298 11.63 -23.69 5.40
CA GLY A 298 11.03 -24.47 6.50
C GLY A 298 12.01 -25.20 7.45
N PHE A 299 13.26 -25.41 7.02
CA PHE A 299 14.29 -26.01 7.85
C PHE A 299 15.04 -25.01 8.75
N GLN A 300 14.91 -23.70 8.51
CA GLN A 300 15.58 -22.68 9.30
C GLN A 300 14.88 -22.54 10.67
N PRO A 301 15.61 -22.53 11.80
CA PRO A 301 14.99 -22.23 13.09
C PRO A 301 14.53 -20.77 13.15
N LEU A 302 13.42 -20.55 13.86
CA LEU A 302 12.94 -19.20 14.18
C LEU A 302 13.94 -18.49 15.10
N ALA A 303 14.11 -17.19 14.90
CA ALA A 303 15.00 -16.34 15.66
C ALA A 303 14.50 -16.18 17.11
N THR A 304 15.40 -16.34 18.08
CA THR A 304 15.12 -16.14 19.51
C THR A 304 15.63 -14.79 20.03
N GLY A 305 16.24 -13.98 19.17
CA GLY A 305 16.79 -12.66 19.51
C GLY A 305 17.73 -12.11 18.43
N ALA A 306 18.37 -10.98 18.74
CA ALA A 306 19.17 -10.19 17.80
C ALA A 306 20.26 -10.98 17.05
N GLY A 307 21.00 -11.86 17.74
CA GLY A 307 22.08 -12.64 17.13
C GLY A 307 21.63 -13.80 16.25
N THR A 308 20.32 -13.97 16.09
CA THR A 308 19.71 -15.10 15.35
C THR A 308 18.65 -14.63 14.35
N ASP A 309 18.37 -13.32 14.30
CA ASP A 309 17.38 -12.71 13.41
C ASP A 309 18.06 -12.15 12.16
N TRP A 310 18.01 -12.94 11.10
CA TRP A 310 18.65 -12.63 9.82
C TRP A 310 17.78 -11.80 8.88
N MET A 311 16.72 -11.16 9.38
CA MET A 311 15.91 -10.28 8.55
C MET A 311 16.76 -9.07 8.08
N PRO A 312 16.59 -8.61 6.82
CA PRO A 312 17.29 -7.44 6.34
C PRO A 312 17.09 -6.20 7.23
N ASP A 313 18.20 -5.52 7.54
CA ASP A 313 18.21 -4.26 8.29
C ASP A 313 17.98 -3.08 7.33
N THR A 314 16.72 -2.93 6.90
CA THR A 314 16.30 -1.92 5.91
C THR A 314 16.64 -0.50 6.35
N THR A 315 16.51 -0.20 7.64
CA THR A 315 16.77 1.12 8.20
C THR A 315 18.24 1.49 8.07
N ASN A 316 19.16 0.61 8.42
CA ASN A 316 20.59 0.86 8.24
C ASN A 316 20.99 0.89 6.76
N ILE A 317 20.41 -0.01 5.95
CA ILE A 317 20.67 -0.05 4.50
C ILE A 317 20.29 1.29 3.86
N TRP A 318 19.08 1.79 4.12
CA TRP A 318 18.60 3.07 3.60
C TRP A 318 19.37 4.27 4.16
N SER A 319 19.79 4.25 5.43
CA SER A 319 20.58 5.35 6.01
C SER A 319 21.93 5.58 5.33
N THR A 320 22.44 4.58 4.62
CA THR A 320 23.69 4.65 3.84
C THR A 320 23.45 4.85 2.35
N CYS A 321 22.24 5.27 1.97
CA CYS A 321 21.85 5.41 0.57
C CYS A 321 22.66 6.49 -0.14
N LEU A 322 23.31 6.09 -1.23
CA LEU A 322 23.94 6.99 -2.19
C LEU A 322 22.90 7.43 -3.22
N VAL A 323 22.84 8.73 -3.51
CA VAL A 323 22.00 9.29 -4.57
C VAL A 323 22.90 9.59 -5.77
N ASP A 324 22.90 8.69 -6.75
CA ASP A 324 23.76 8.80 -7.94
C ASP A 324 23.20 7.92 -9.08
N ASP A 325 23.20 8.44 -10.31
CA ASP A 325 22.79 7.71 -11.51
C ASP A 325 23.73 6.53 -11.83
N ALA A 326 25.00 6.62 -11.42
CA ALA A 326 25.97 5.53 -11.51
C ALA A 326 25.64 4.36 -10.56
N GLY A 327 24.87 4.63 -9.50
CA GLY A 327 24.54 3.67 -8.46
C GLY A 327 25.74 3.27 -7.60
N ILE A 328 25.68 2.08 -7.02
CA ILE A 328 26.70 1.52 -6.14
C ILE A 328 27.95 1.11 -6.94
N THR A 329 29.11 1.65 -6.56
CA THR A 329 30.41 1.31 -7.18
C THR A 329 31.34 0.51 -6.26
N GLU A 330 32.51 0.09 -6.76
CA GLU A 330 33.47 -0.73 -6.01
C GLU A 330 34.15 0.01 -4.85
N LYS A 331 34.28 1.33 -4.96
CA LYS A 331 35.03 2.16 -4.00
C LYS A 331 34.26 2.47 -2.72
N GLN A 332 33.01 2.00 -2.61
CA GLN A 332 32.05 2.44 -1.60
C GLN A 332 31.57 1.27 -0.74
N ALA A 333 32.47 0.62 0.01
CA ALA A 333 32.14 -0.53 0.86
C ALA A 333 31.10 -0.21 1.96
N VAL A 334 30.96 1.06 2.34
CA VAL A 334 30.03 1.53 3.40
C VAL A 334 28.61 1.72 2.87
N VAL A 335 28.44 2.04 1.58
CA VAL A 335 27.14 2.31 0.94
C VAL A 335 26.39 0.98 0.82
N LYS A 336 25.16 0.88 1.29
CA LYS A 336 24.36 -0.36 1.16
C LYS A 336 23.19 -0.20 0.21
N CYS A 337 22.82 1.03 -0.12
CA CYS A 337 21.74 1.36 -1.02
C CYS A 337 22.19 2.40 -2.04
N GLY A 338 21.75 2.28 -3.29
CA GLY A 338 21.95 3.26 -4.35
C GLY A 338 20.61 3.65 -4.95
N LEU A 339 20.19 4.89 -4.76
CA LEU A 339 19.03 5.48 -5.41
C LEU A 339 19.48 6.15 -6.71
N ARG A 340 18.95 5.66 -7.84
CA ARG A 340 19.17 6.24 -9.16
C ARG A 340 18.00 7.15 -9.54
N GLN A 341 18.16 7.99 -10.57
CA GLN A 341 17.11 8.91 -11.02
C GLN A 341 15.75 8.20 -11.22
N PRO A 342 14.73 8.55 -10.42
CA PRO A 342 13.36 8.11 -10.65
C PRO A 342 12.86 8.61 -12.01
N LYS A 343 11.93 7.89 -12.60
CA LYS A 343 11.35 8.24 -13.91
C LYS A 343 9.84 8.05 -13.90
N LEU A 344 9.15 8.92 -14.64
CA LEU A 344 7.74 8.78 -14.96
C LEU A 344 7.67 8.18 -16.37
N CYS A 345 7.04 7.01 -16.46
CA CYS A 345 6.75 6.31 -17.69
C CYS A 345 5.30 6.61 -18.07
N TYR A 346 5.07 6.93 -19.33
CA TYR A 346 3.74 7.25 -19.83
C TYR A 346 3.66 7.03 -21.34
N MET A 347 2.43 6.86 -21.83
CA MET A 347 2.15 6.72 -23.25
C MET A 347 1.47 7.99 -23.76
N PHE A 348 1.90 8.44 -24.94
CA PHE A 348 1.16 9.40 -25.74
C PHE A 348 0.46 8.70 -26.87
N SER A 349 -0.77 9.13 -27.13
CA SER A 349 -1.53 8.68 -28.28
C SER A 349 -2.28 9.83 -28.94
N GLU A 350 -2.32 9.81 -30.27
CA GLU A 350 -3.15 10.74 -31.04
C GLU A 350 -4.60 10.20 -31.07
N PRO A 351 -5.62 11.03 -30.79
CA PRO A 351 -7.01 10.66 -31.00
C PRO A 351 -7.29 10.55 -32.51
N ASP A 352 -8.16 9.62 -32.90
CA ASP A 352 -8.58 9.48 -34.30
C ASP A 352 -9.43 10.70 -34.71
N PRO A 353 -8.93 11.58 -35.61
CA PRO A 353 -9.60 12.82 -35.94
C PRO A 353 -10.91 12.61 -36.72
N GLU A 354 -11.12 11.43 -37.32
CA GLU A 354 -12.38 11.09 -38.02
C GLU A 354 -13.44 10.56 -37.07
N LYS A 355 -13.04 10.08 -35.88
CA LYS A 355 -13.96 9.43 -34.92
C LYS A 355 -14.19 10.24 -33.64
N MET A 356 -13.33 11.21 -33.32
CA MET A 356 -13.40 11.91 -32.04
C MET A 356 -12.93 13.37 -32.15
N SER A 357 -13.83 14.30 -31.85
CA SER A 357 -13.45 15.67 -31.50
C SER A 357 -13.24 15.75 -29.98
N LEU A 358 -12.10 16.31 -29.55
CA LEU A 358 -11.87 16.56 -28.13
C LEU A 358 -12.78 17.72 -27.67
N ALA A 359 -13.54 17.49 -26.60
CA ALA A 359 -14.43 18.50 -26.02
C ALA A 359 -13.63 19.66 -25.43
N SER A 360 -14.09 20.90 -25.55
CA SER A 360 -13.38 22.09 -25.02
C SER A 360 -13.10 22.04 -23.51
N ILE A 361 -13.94 21.31 -22.77
CA ILE A 361 -13.79 21.00 -21.34
C ILE A 361 -14.00 19.50 -21.19
N TYR A 362 -13.08 18.85 -20.47
CA TYR A 362 -13.11 17.43 -20.18
C TYR A 362 -13.30 17.22 -18.68
N THR A 363 -14.49 16.78 -18.28
CA THR A 363 -14.86 16.60 -16.87
C THR A 363 -14.78 15.13 -16.45
N LEU A 364 -14.20 14.89 -15.29
CA LEU A 364 -13.90 13.56 -14.76
C LEU A 364 -14.30 13.46 -13.28
N PRO A 365 -14.95 12.37 -12.84
CA PRO A 365 -15.09 12.11 -11.43
C PRO A 365 -13.74 11.77 -10.80
N SER A 366 -13.60 12.15 -9.53
CA SER A 366 -12.44 11.94 -8.69
C SER A 366 -12.90 11.82 -7.24
N TYR A 367 -12.00 11.38 -6.36
CA TYR A 367 -12.23 11.39 -4.93
C TYR A 367 -11.19 12.23 -4.21
N ARG A 368 -11.68 12.98 -3.22
CA ARG A 368 -10.84 13.60 -2.21
C ARG A 368 -10.90 12.80 -0.93
N PHE A 369 -9.71 12.50 -0.42
CA PHE A 369 -9.54 11.81 0.86
C PHE A 369 -9.25 12.83 1.95
N ILE A 370 -10.15 12.93 2.93
CA ILE A 370 -9.92 13.69 4.16
C ILE A 370 -9.65 12.69 5.27
N THR A 371 -8.51 12.81 5.95
CA THR A 371 -8.07 11.81 6.94
C THR A 371 -7.74 12.43 8.28
N TYR A 372 -8.14 11.76 9.36
CA TYR A 372 -7.81 12.10 10.74
C TYR A 372 -7.06 10.92 11.39
N GLU A 373 -6.11 11.22 12.27
CA GLU A 373 -5.29 10.22 12.98
C GLU A 373 -5.41 10.43 14.50
N ASP A 374 -5.56 9.34 15.25
CA ASP A 374 -5.39 9.33 16.71
C ASP A 374 -4.39 8.23 17.08
N ARG A 375 -3.27 8.61 17.72
CA ARG A 375 -2.19 7.68 18.07
C ARG A 375 -2.26 7.35 19.54
N LYS A 376 -2.32 6.06 19.86
CA LYS A 376 -2.47 5.56 21.22
C LYS A 376 -1.48 4.43 21.52
N ALA A 377 -1.24 4.21 22.81
CA ALA A 377 -0.46 3.08 23.30
C ALA A 377 -1.39 2.08 23.99
N ILE A 378 -1.41 0.83 23.52
CA ILE A 378 -1.92 -0.29 24.32
C ILE A 378 -0.82 -0.63 25.32
N ALA A 379 -1.09 -0.36 26.61
CA ALA A 379 -0.13 -0.61 27.68
C ALA A 379 0.10 -2.12 27.93
N ILE A 380 1.20 -2.46 28.61
CA ILE A 380 1.45 -3.80 29.13
C ILE A 380 0.25 -4.24 30.00
N ASP A 381 -0.09 -5.53 29.94
CA ASP A 381 -1.24 -6.14 30.63
C ASP A 381 -2.62 -5.60 30.24
N LYS A 382 -2.70 -4.74 29.22
CA LYS A 382 -3.96 -4.27 28.62
C LYS A 382 -4.21 -4.93 27.27
N GLU A 383 -5.47 -5.27 27.02
CA GLU A 383 -5.95 -5.86 25.77
C GLU A 383 -6.38 -4.80 24.76
N THR A 384 -6.96 -3.71 25.26
CA THR A 384 -7.57 -2.68 24.43
C THR A 384 -7.08 -1.28 24.72
N VAL A 385 -7.30 -0.38 23.76
CA VAL A 385 -7.18 1.07 23.93
C VAL A 385 -8.29 1.79 23.18
N LYS A 386 -8.75 2.92 23.72
CA LYS A 386 -9.78 3.76 23.13
C LYS A 386 -9.22 4.67 22.04
N ILE A 387 -9.81 4.63 20.86
CA ILE A 387 -9.61 5.56 19.74
C ILE A 387 -10.79 6.54 19.72
N GLU A 388 -10.50 7.82 19.53
CA GLU A 388 -11.56 8.84 19.45
C GLU A 388 -11.25 9.97 18.46
N PHE A 389 -12.30 10.39 17.75
CA PHE A 389 -12.31 11.50 16.81
C PHE A 389 -13.42 12.47 17.23
N PRO A 390 -13.14 13.40 18.15
CA PRO A 390 -14.17 14.27 18.70
C PRO A 390 -14.41 15.51 17.83
N TYR A 391 -15.68 15.91 17.70
CA TYR A 391 -16.10 17.21 17.18
C TYR A 391 -15.58 17.59 15.78
N ILE A 392 -15.54 16.65 14.85
CA ILE A 392 -15.14 16.91 13.46
C ILE A 392 -16.24 17.72 12.76
N ARG A 393 -15.91 18.92 12.30
CA ARG A 393 -16.81 19.73 11.48
C ARG A 393 -16.77 19.23 10.03
N LEU A 394 -17.91 18.81 9.51
CA LEU A 394 -18.07 18.36 8.14
C LEU A 394 -18.51 19.54 7.26
N SER A 395 -17.76 19.81 6.20
CA SER A 395 -18.13 20.75 5.16
C SER A 395 -19.16 20.16 4.19
N ASN A 396 -19.02 18.87 3.87
CA ASN A 396 -19.95 18.10 3.05
C ASN A 396 -20.17 16.71 3.67
N ILE A 397 -21.22 16.02 3.23
CA ILE A 397 -21.43 14.61 3.56
C ILE A 397 -20.56 13.78 2.61
N SER A 398 -19.75 12.90 3.17
CA SER A 398 -18.88 12.01 2.40
C SER A 398 -19.67 10.82 1.88
N SER A 399 -19.29 10.34 0.69
CA SER A 399 -19.88 9.15 0.07
C SER A 399 -19.61 7.88 0.89
N LEU A 400 -18.49 7.83 1.61
CA LEU A 400 -18.15 6.74 2.52
C LEU A 400 -17.25 7.26 3.64
N TYR A 401 -17.55 6.85 4.87
CA TYR A 401 -16.69 7.00 6.03
C TYR A 401 -16.09 5.64 6.38
N ILE A 402 -14.78 5.61 6.55
CA ILE A 402 -14.03 4.42 6.93
C ILE A 402 -13.28 4.70 8.24
N CYS A 403 -13.56 3.92 9.26
CA CYS A 403 -12.86 3.96 10.54
C CYS A 403 -12.16 2.63 10.79
N MET A 404 -10.86 2.68 11.06
CA MET A 404 -10.09 1.49 11.44
C MET A 404 -8.97 1.88 12.39
N ALA A 405 -8.33 0.89 13.02
CA ALA A 405 -7.03 1.08 13.62
C ALA A 405 -6.05 0.07 13.05
N GLU A 406 -4.76 0.39 13.10
CA GLU A 406 -3.67 -0.50 12.72
C GLU A 406 -2.46 -0.23 13.62
N ALA A 407 -1.46 -1.10 13.56
CA ALA A 407 -0.20 -0.85 14.24
C ALA A 407 0.43 0.47 13.76
N ALA A 408 0.97 1.26 14.68
CA ALA A 408 1.59 2.53 14.34
C ALA A 408 2.94 2.31 13.64
N ARG A 409 3.33 3.33 12.87
CA ARG A 409 4.65 3.43 12.21
C ARG A 409 5.73 4.05 13.10
N VAL A 410 5.31 4.84 14.07
CA VAL A 410 6.18 5.57 14.99
C VAL A 410 5.78 5.23 16.41
N ASP A 411 6.76 5.04 17.28
CA ASP A 411 6.53 4.69 18.68
C ASP A 411 5.66 5.75 19.37
N VAL A 412 4.88 5.32 20.37
CA VAL A 412 4.02 6.20 21.17
C VAL A 412 4.44 6.06 22.63
N GLY A 413 5.22 7.03 23.12
CA GLY A 413 5.88 6.91 24.42
C GLY A 413 6.84 5.72 24.43
N THR A 414 6.65 4.77 25.35
CA THR A 414 7.42 3.52 25.43
C THR A 414 6.84 2.38 24.60
N ALA A 415 5.67 2.58 23.98
CA ALA A 415 5.00 1.57 23.19
C ALA A 415 5.62 1.45 21.79
N ILE A 416 5.93 0.22 21.39
CA ILE A 416 6.68 -0.07 20.16
C ILE A 416 5.75 -0.03 18.94
N ALA A 417 6.19 0.65 17.88
CA ALA A 417 5.54 0.64 16.58
C ALA A 417 5.87 -0.62 15.78
N ALA A 418 4.90 -1.50 15.60
CA ALA A 418 5.13 -2.73 14.86
C ALA A 418 5.40 -2.48 13.35
N ARG A 419 4.88 -1.38 12.77
CA ARG A 419 5.15 -0.97 11.38
C ARG A 419 6.44 -0.16 11.24
N SER A 420 7.52 -0.65 11.80
CA SER A 420 8.84 -0.01 11.73
C SER A 420 9.95 -1.06 11.54
N GLY A 421 11.16 -0.63 11.16
CA GLY A 421 12.31 -1.51 10.96
C GLY A 421 12.63 -2.32 12.21
N ARG A 422 12.97 -3.61 12.06
CA ARG A 422 13.33 -4.53 13.17
C ARG A 422 14.43 -4.00 14.06
N TYR A 423 15.34 -3.27 13.45
CA TYR A 423 16.45 -2.59 14.07
C TYR A 423 16.16 -1.10 14.05
N SER A 424 16.35 -0.43 15.19
CA SER A 424 16.28 1.03 15.23
C SER A 424 17.47 1.66 14.49
N ALA A 425 17.44 2.98 14.26
CA ALA A 425 18.57 3.71 13.70
C ALA A 425 19.87 3.55 14.53
N ALA A 426 19.75 3.31 15.85
CA ALA A 426 20.88 3.00 16.73
C ALA A 426 21.30 1.51 16.69
N ASN A 427 20.79 0.75 15.72
CA ASN A 427 20.97 -0.69 15.57
C ASN A 427 20.46 -1.51 16.77
N ALA A 428 19.43 -1.02 17.49
CA ALA A 428 18.83 -1.73 18.60
C ALA A 428 17.74 -2.68 18.10
N TYR A 429 17.92 -3.97 18.36
CA TYR A 429 16.96 -5.02 18.04
C TYR A 429 15.68 -4.91 18.88
N ASN A 430 14.51 -5.09 18.25
CA ASN A 430 13.27 -5.31 18.98
C ASN A 430 12.35 -6.27 18.21
N SER A 431 12.01 -7.41 18.82
CA SER A 431 11.14 -8.42 18.20
C SER A 431 9.71 -7.92 17.94
N GLY A 432 9.27 -6.84 18.59
CA GLY A 432 7.97 -6.23 18.34
C GLY A 432 7.88 -5.36 17.10
N ARG A 433 9.01 -5.05 16.43
CA ARG A 433 9.03 -4.32 15.16
C ARG A 433 9.10 -5.32 14.01
N LEU A 434 8.15 -5.31 13.09
CA LEU A 434 8.01 -6.35 12.06
C LEU A 434 8.94 -6.16 10.87
N GLY A 435 9.45 -4.95 10.63
CA GLY A 435 10.23 -4.60 9.44
C GLY A 435 9.54 -5.03 8.15
N LEU A 436 10.25 -5.78 7.31
CA LEU A 436 9.74 -6.29 6.03
C LEU A 436 8.53 -7.22 6.16
N ALA A 437 8.30 -7.80 7.35
CA ALA A 437 7.12 -8.62 7.61
C ALA A 437 5.88 -7.82 8.02
N CYS A 438 5.98 -6.49 8.05
CA CYS A 438 4.82 -5.63 8.16
C CYS A 438 3.83 -5.96 7.02
N ALA A 439 2.54 -5.98 7.30
CA ALA A 439 1.51 -6.17 6.29
C ALA A 439 0.36 -5.20 6.52
N ASN A 440 -0.48 -4.99 5.50
CA ASN A 440 -1.70 -4.21 5.65
C ASN A 440 -2.70 -5.02 6.50
N ARG A 441 -2.75 -4.78 7.81
CA ARG A 441 -3.68 -5.44 8.74
C ARG A 441 -4.27 -4.43 9.70
N THR A 442 -5.54 -4.63 10.03
CA THR A 442 -6.23 -3.80 11.01
C THR A 442 -6.25 -4.46 12.38
N CYS A 443 -6.35 -3.65 13.42
CA CYS A 443 -6.61 -4.08 14.78
C CYS A 443 -8.11 -4.44 14.92
N PRO A 444 -8.46 -5.54 15.62
CA PRO A 444 -9.85 -5.90 15.85
C PRO A 444 -10.58 -4.82 16.67
N ILE A 445 -11.83 -4.52 16.30
CA ILE A 445 -12.67 -3.53 16.98
C ILE A 445 -13.49 -4.22 18.07
N LYS A 446 -13.57 -3.59 19.23
CA LYS A 446 -14.47 -3.99 20.30
C LYS A 446 -15.86 -3.38 20.09
N TRP A 447 -16.72 -4.12 19.38
CA TRP A 447 -17.99 -3.61 18.85
C TRP A 447 -18.97 -3.05 19.88
N ASP A 448 -18.99 -3.56 21.11
CA ASP A 448 -19.84 -3.04 22.19
C ASP A 448 -19.47 -1.62 22.65
N THR A 449 -18.24 -1.17 22.34
CA THR A 449 -17.74 0.17 22.67
C THR A 449 -17.95 1.21 21.57
N VAL A 450 -18.43 0.80 20.39
CA VAL A 450 -18.59 1.71 19.25
C VAL A 450 -19.66 2.75 19.55
N ARG A 451 -19.31 4.01 19.31
CA ARG A 451 -20.17 5.18 19.41
C ARG A 451 -19.91 6.07 18.20
N VAL A 452 -20.96 6.38 17.45
CA VAL A 452 -20.90 7.35 16.35
C VAL A 452 -22.06 8.32 16.55
N SER A 453 -21.76 9.60 16.68
CA SER A 453 -22.77 10.64 16.85
C SER A 453 -22.56 11.75 15.83
N MET A 454 -23.64 12.16 15.19
CA MET A 454 -23.67 13.30 14.29
C MET A 454 -24.70 14.32 14.78
N SER A 455 -24.32 15.58 14.85
CA SER A 455 -25.14 16.66 15.40
C SER A 455 -25.00 17.95 14.61
N THR A 456 -26.05 18.77 14.57
CA THR A 456 -25.95 20.20 14.25
C THR A 456 -25.63 20.99 15.51
N SER A 457 -25.46 22.31 15.38
CA SER A 457 -25.35 23.20 16.55
C SER A 457 -26.60 23.22 17.44
N SER A 458 -27.73 22.71 16.95
CA SER A 458 -29.05 22.80 17.59
C SER A 458 -29.63 21.46 18.04
N SER A 459 -29.16 20.32 17.51
CA SER A 459 -29.70 18.99 17.86
C SER A 459 -28.77 17.83 17.46
N VAL A 460 -28.90 16.68 18.13
CA VAL A 460 -28.30 15.42 17.68
C VAL A 460 -29.15 14.86 16.54
N LEU A 461 -28.54 14.66 15.37
CA LEU A 461 -29.22 14.16 14.17
C LEU A 461 -29.24 12.63 14.14
N THR A 462 -28.14 11.98 14.52
CA THR A 462 -28.03 10.52 14.51
C THR A 462 -27.09 10.07 15.60
N ASN A 463 -27.45 9.00 16.30
CA ASN A 463 -26.58 8.39 17.30
C ASN A 463 -26.63 6.87 17.13
N PHE A 464 -25.50 6.30 16.71
CA PHE A 464 -25.31 4.85 16.68
C PHE A 464 -24.79 4.41 18.04
N VAL A 465 -25.72 3.96 18.88
CA VAL A 465 -25.45 3.40 20.21
C VAL A 465 -26.09 2.01 20.30
N ASN A 466 -25.36 1.09 20.93
CA ASN A 466 -25.81 -0.25 21.36
C ASN A 466 -26.66 -1.06 20.35
N ASN A 467 -26.07 -2.12 19.79
CA ASN A 467 -26.69 -3.16 18.95
C ASN A 467 -27.14 -2.77 17.52
N THR A 468 -27.09 -1.50 17.12
CA THR A 468 -27.32 -1.11 15.71
C THR A 468 -26.11 -1.40 14.82
N ILE A 469 -24.90 -1.19 15.34
CA ILE A 469 -23.65 -1.55 14.67
C ILE A 469 -23.16 -2.87 15.25
N THR A 470 -23.29 -3.94 14.47
CA THR A 470 -22.75 -5.26 14.83
C THR A 470 -21.62 -5.65 13.90
N ALA A 471 -20.73 -6.52 14.37
CA ALA A 471 -19.65 -7.08 13.56
C ALA A 471 -20.19 -7.72 12.27
N GLN A 472 -21.31 -8.45 12.35
CA GLN A 472 -21.92 -9.12 11.20
C GLN A 472 -22.39 -8.11 10.14
N ARG A 473 -23.08 -7.04 10.57
CA ARG A 473 -23.55 -6.02 9.64
C ARG A 473 -22.38 -5.29 8.96
N GLN A 474 -21.31 -5.05 9.69
CA GLN A 474 -20.11 -4.40 9.17
C GLN A 474 -19.33 -5.30 8.20
N TYR A 475 -19.36 -6.62 8.40
CA TYR A 475 -18.85 -7.58 7.43
C TYR A 475 -19.69 -7.60 6.14
N GLU A 476 -21.01 -7.54 6.22
CA GLU A 476 -21.88 -7.42 5.04
C GLU A 476 -21.60 -6.12 4.26
N LEU A 477 -21.43 -5.00 4.96
CA LEU A 477 -21.02 -3.74 4.33
C LEU A 477 -19.64 -3.83 3.69
N PHE A 478 -18.68 -4.48 4.36
CA PHE A 478 -17.37 -4.74 3.78
C PHE A 478 -17.48 -5.54 2.49
N GLN A 479 -18.31 -6.58 2.44
CA GLN A 479 -18.55 -7.36 1.21
C GLN A 479 -19.23 -6.53 0.12
N LYS A 480 -20.22 -5.70 0.48
CA LYS A 480 -20.89 -4.75 -0.44
C LYS A 480 -19.87 -3.83 -1.10
N TYR A 481 -19.07 -3.10 -0.31
CA TYR A 481 -18.14 -2.11 -0.84
C TYR A 481 -16.89 -2.70 -1.49
N SER A 482 -16.43 -3.87 -1.06
CA SER A 482 -15.29 -4.56 -1.67
C SER A 482 -15.66 -5.40 -2.90
N ALA A 483 -16.95 -5.51 -3.23
CA ALA A 483 -17.51 -6.46 -4.18
C ALA A 483 -17.11 -7.92 -3.89
N ASN A 484 -16.88 -8.24 -2.60
CA ASN A 484 -16.42 -9.54 -2.11
C ASN A 484 -15.17 -10.10 -2.83
N ALA A 485 -14.28 -9.22 -3.33
CA ALA A 485 -13.15 -9.63 -4.17
C ALA A 485 -12.17 -10.59 -3.48
N MET A 486 -11.98 -10.45 -2.17
CA MET A 486 -11.12 -11.34 -1.39
C MET A 486 -11.79 -12.68 -1.02
N ALA A 487 -13.12 -12.78 -1.10
CA ALA A 487 -13.91 -13.89 -0.57
C ALA A 487 -13.54 -14.30 0.87
N LEU A 488 -13.24 -13.33 1.74
CA LEU A 488 -12.91 -13.59 3.15
C LEU A 488 -14.11 -14.20 3.86
N THR A 489 -13.86 -15.21 4.69
CA THR A 489 -14.83 -15.63 5.70
C THR A 489 -14.93 -14.58 6.81
N PHE A 490 -16.01 -14.64 7.60
CA PHE A 490 -16.23 -13.72 8.71
C PHE A 490 -15.08 -13.73 9.74
N ASP A 491 -14.52 -14.90 10.04
CA ASP A 491 -13.42 -15.01 11.01
C ASP A 491 -12.09 -14.46 10.47
N GLN A 492 -11.82 -14.68 9.19
CA GLN A 492 -10.64 -14.09 8.53
C GLN A 492 -10.75 -12.57 8.42
N TRP A 493 -11.96 -12.05 8.17
CA TRP A 493 -12.24 -10.62 8.23
C TRP A 493 -12.04 -10.06 9.64
N LYS A 494 -12.54 -10.76 10.67
CA LYS A 494 -12.36 -10.38 12.08
C LYS A 494 -10.90 -10.28 12.47
N GLU A 495 -10.05 -11.14 11.93
CA GLU A 495 -8.63 -11.18 12.30
C GLU A 495 -7.80 -10.08 11.62
N SER A 496 -8.16 -9.66 10.40
CA SER A 496 -7.22 -8.94 9.53
C SER A 496 -7.74 -7.68 8.84
N SER A 497 -9.06 -7.49 8.81
CA SER A 497 -9.71 -6.49 7.95
C SER A 497 -10.91 -5.81 8.60
N GLN A 498 -11.04 -5.87 9.94
CA GLN A 498 -12.11 -5.16 10.64
C GLN A 498 -11.98 -3.65 10.41
N MET A 499 -13.11 -3.07 10.03
CA MET A 499 -13.30 -1.65 9.82
C MET A 499 -14.76 -1.30 10.07
N LEU A 500 -14.99 -0.12 10.62
CA LEU A 500 -16.29 0.49 10.75
C LEU A 500 -16.57 1.32 9.48
N LEU A 501 -17.59 0.92 8.74
CA LEU A 501 -18.05 1.50 7.49
C LEU A 501 -19.45 2.06 7.68
N PHE A 502 -19.66 3.27 7.17
CA PHE A 502 -20.98 3.87 7.04
C PHE A 502 -20.93 4.96 5.97
N SER A 503 -22.02 5.10 5.22
CA SER A 503 -22.22 6.13 4.19
C SER A 503 -23.39 7.02 4.58
N ALA A 504 -23.75 7.96 3.69
CA ALA A 504 -24.99 8.70 3.80
C ALA A 504 -26.21 7.76 3.96
N GLU A 505 -26.26 6.62 3.27
CA GLU A 505 -27.39 5.66 3.35
C GLU A 505 -27.62 5.17 4.79
N GLU A 506 -26.56 4.71 5.47
CA GLU A 506 -26.64 4.25 6.85
C GLU A 506 -26.89 5.40 7.85
N LEU A 507 -26.51 6.62 7.51
CA LEU A 507 -26.83 7.84 8.26
C LEU A 507 -28.29 8.29 8.04
N CYS A 508 -28.85 8.02 6.85
CA CYS A 508 -30.14 8.50 6.35
C CYS A 508 -31.32 7.59 6.69
N GLY A 509 -31.11 6.29 6.94
CA GLY A 509 -32.16 5.30 7.23
C GLY A 509 -33.03 5.57 8.48
N ILE A 510 -32.86 6.70 9.16
CA ILE A 510 -33.55 7.11 10.39
C ILE A 510 -34.06 8.58 10.30
N GLY A 511 -34.43 9.07 9.11
CA GLY A 511 -35.21 10.31 8.95
C GLY A 511 -34.53 11.63 9.36
N ALA A 512 -33.20 11.68 9.40
CA ALA A 512 -32.45 12.74 10.09
C ALA A 512 -32.09 13.99 9.25
N PHE A 513 -32.30 14.00 7.94
CA PHE A 513 -31.76 15.07 7.07
C PHE A 513 -32.77 16.12 6.61
N ALA A 514 -34.02 16.06 7.08
CA ALA A 514 -35.09 16.93 6.59
C ALA A 514 -34.89 18.45 6.86
N ASN A 515 -33.86 18.89 7.59
CA ASN A 515 -33.68 20.30 7.99
C ASN A 515 -32.21 20.82 8.11
N SER A 516 -31.18 20.15 7.57
CA SER A 516 -29.78 20.54 7.84
C SER A 516 -29.25 21.68 6.94
N PHE A 517 -29.62 22.93 7.25
CA PHE A 517 -28.94 24.13 6.73
C PHE A 517 -27.70 24.54 7.57
N GLN A 518 -27.35 23.76 8.61
CA GLN A 518 -26.27 24.05 9.56
C GLN A 518 -25.09 23.08 9.38
N ALA A 519 -23.88 23.54 9.70
CA ALA A 519 -22.67 22.73 9.69
C ALA A 519 -22.84 21.49 10.59
N LEU A 520 -22.52 20.32 10.04
CA LEU A 520 -22.60 19.04 10.74
C LEU A 520 -21.33 18.81 11.57
N THR A 521 -21.50 18.22 12.74
CA THR A 521 -20.42 17.79 13.62
C THR A 521 -20.49 16.28 13.81
N LEU A 522 -19.40 15.58 13.51
CA LEU A 522 -19.24 14.14 13.65
C LEU A 522 -18.31 13.83 14.82
N SER A 523 -18.71 12.90 15.68
CA SER A 523 -17.85 12.33 16.71
C SER A 523 -17.90 10.81 16.67
N ILE A 524 -16.73 10.17 16.75
CA ILE A 524 -16.60 8.71 16.69
C ILE A 524 -15.68 8.26 17.82
N SER A 525 -16.04 7.19 18.51
CA SER A 525 -15.13 6.52 19.45
C SER A 525 -15.36 5.02 19.50
N PHE A 526 -14.28 4.25 19.66
CA PHE A 526 -14.32 2.80 19.79
C PHE A 526 -13.01 2.30 20.42
N ASP A 527 -13.07 1.18 21.12
CA ASP A 527 -11.90 0.47 21.60
C ASP A 527 -11.42 -0.54 20.55
N VAL A 528 -10.10 -0.75 20.50
CA VAL A 528 -9.47 -1.74 19.62
C VAL A 528 -8.58 -2.69 20.41
N TYR A 529 -8.54 -3.94 19.99
CA TYR A 529 -7.66 -4.98 20.50
C TYR A 529 -6.28 -4.93 19.83
N ARG A 530 -5.33 -5.66 20.42
CA ARG A 530 -4.03 -5.95 19.81
C ARG A 530 -4.20 -6.68 18.47
N ASP A 531 -3.26 -6.48 17.57
CA ASP A 531 -3.32 -7.12 16.25
C ASP A 531 -3.00 -8.63 16.33
N ALA A 532 -3.20 -9.32 15.21
CA ALA A 532 -2.91 -10.74 15.10
C ALA A 532 -1.41 -11.08 15.21
N THR A 533 -0.48 -10.13 15.02
CA THR A 533 0.97 -10.39 15.22
C THR A 533 1.33 -10.66 16.66
N ASP A 534 0.54 -10.13 17.58
CA ASP A 534 0.72 -10.35 19.00
C ASP A 534 -0.14 -11.49 19.52
N THR A 535 -1.34 -11.68 18.95
CA THR A 535 -2.39 -12.49 19.57
C THR A 535 -2.76 -13.77 18.84
N HIS A 536 -2.37 -13.96 17.57
CA HIS A 536 -2.73 -15.17 16.81
C HIS A 536 -2.26 -16.44 17.55
N VAL A 537 -3.10 -17.47 17.59
CA VAL A 537 -2.84 -18.67 18.38
C VAL A 537 -2.17 -19.73 17.51
N ASN A 538 -1.03 -20.25 17.95
CA ASN A 538 -0.26 -21.30 17.31
C ASN A 538 -0.35 -22.61 18.09
N ALA A 539 -0.07 -23.74 17.44
CA ALA A 539 -0.04 -25.06 18.07
C ALA A 539 0.83 -25.10 19.34
N GLY A 540 1.95 -24.38 19.35
CA GLY A 540 2.84 -24.28 20.52
C GLY A 540 2.17 -23.65 21.75
N ASP A 541 1.23 -22.73 21.57
CA ASP A 541 0.57 -22.01 22.68
C ASP A 541 -0.37 -22.92 23.49
N PHE A 542 -0.78 -24.06 22.92
CA PHE A 542 -1.54 -25.10 23.61
C PHE A 542 -0.65 -26.01 24.48
N THR A 543 0.68 -25.95 24.30
CA THR A 543 1.64 -26.85 24.94
C THR A 543 2.63 -26.13 25.88
N MET A 544 2.65 -24.80 25.87
CA MET A 544 3.58 -24.01 26.69
C MET A 544 3.04 -23.83 28.12
N VAL A 545 3.71 -24.48 29.08
CA VAL A 545 3.47 -24.33 30.51
C VAL A 545 4.10 -23.02 31.00
N LYS A 546 3.28 -22.06 31.43
CA LYS A 546 3.75 -20.93 32.26
C LYS A 546 3.53 -21.31 33.73
N GLY A 547 4.60 -21.65 34.45
CA GLY A 547 4.55 -21.82 35.90
C GLY A 547 4.16 -23.20 36.45
N GLY A 548 4.75 -24.29 35.92
CA GLY A 548 4.85 -25.56 36.67
C GLY A 548 3.57 -26.37 36.88
N GLY A 549 2.52 -26.16 36.07
CA GLY A 549 1.31 -26.98 36.04
C GLY A 549 0.95 -27.41 34.61
N LEU A 550 0.49 -28.65 34.44
CA LEU A 550 -0.09 -29.12 33.19
C LEU A 550 -1.42 -28.37 32.95
N GLU A 551 -1.68 -27.95 31.70
CA GLU A 551 -2.99 -27.53 31.17
C GLU A 551 -3.48 -26.07 31.42
N GLN A 552 -2.75 -25.04 30.96
CA GLN A 552 -3.39 -23.74 30.70
C GLN A 552 -3.01 -23.17 29.33
N PHE A 553 -4.04 -22.87 28.53
CA PHE A 553 -3.95 -22.06 27.33
C PHE A 553 -3.32 -20.70 27.65
N GLN A 554 -2.40 -20.21 26.83
CA GLN A 554 -1.75 -18.91 27.07
C GLN A 554 -2.73 -17.74 26.87
N THR A 555 -3.42 -17.34 27.94
CA THR A 555 -4.41 -16.23 27.94
C THR A 555 -3.78 -14.84 27.84
N ASP A 556 -2.47 -14.73 28.03
CA ASP A 556 -1.74 -13.45 28.08
C ASP A 556 -0.80 -13.22 26.89
N LYS A 557 -1.03 -13.95 25.78
CA LYS A 557 -0.19 -13.82 24.59
C LYS A 557 -0.21 -12.37 24.08
N GLY A 558 0.98 -11.80 23.87
CA GLY A 558 1.15 -10.45 23.38
C GLY A 558 0.90 -9.33 24.40
N LYS A 559 0.52 -9.64 25.65
CA LYS A 559 0.29 -8.62 26.71
C LYS A 559 1.56 -8.19 27.44
N ASP A 560 2.65 -8.92 27.24
CA ASP A 560 3.97 -8.71 27.84
C ASP A 560 4.71 -7.46 27.34
N ARG A 561 4.22 -6.83 26.27
CA ARG A 561 4.82 -5.63 25.67
C ARG A 561 3.78 -4.59 25.29
N ALA A 562 4.15 -3.31 25.41
CA ALA A 562 3.30 -2.21 24.97
C ALA A 562 3.34 -2.06 23.45
N ARG A 563 2.20 -1.66 22.86
CA ARG A 563 2.03 -1.52 21.41
C ARG A 563 1.50 -0.17 21.00
N ALA A 564 2.18 0.48 20.07
CA ALA A 564 1.70 1.70 19.46
C ALA A 564 0.71 1.37 18.36
N VAL A 565 -0.47 1.99 18.41
CA VAL A 565 -1.53 1.86 17.41
C VAL A 565 -1.94 3.24 16.91
N VAL A 566 -2.42 3.29 15.68
CA VAL A 566 -2.99 4.49 15.07
C VAL A 566 -4.42 4.18 14.62
N GLY A 567 -5.37 4.91 15.20
CA GLY A 567 -6.73 5.01 14.69
C GLY A 567 -6.76 5.95 13.49
N ARG A 568 -7.51 5.59 12.46
CA ARG A 568 -7.72 6.39 11.25
C ARG A 568 -9.20 6.53 10.95
N LEU A 569 -9.62 7.77 10.69
CA LEU A 569 -10.90 8.09 10.07
C LEU A 569 -10.60 8.66 8.68
N ILE A 570 -11.23 8.08 7.66
CA ILE A 570 -11.07 8.44 6.26
C ILE A 570 -12.45 8.78 5.72
N CYS A 571 -12.58 9.98 5.17
CA CYS A 571 -13.79 10.49 4.56
C CYS A 571 -13.54 10.57 3.03
N LEU A 572 -14.36 9.87 2.24
CA LEU A 572 -14.29 9.88 0.79
C LEU A 572 -15.32 10.87 0.24
N GLU A 573 -14.87 12.05 -0.18
CA GLU A 573 -15.73 13.06 -0.82
C GLU A 573 -15.62 12.94 -2.35
N PRO A 574 -16.75 12.79 -3.07
CA PRO A 574 -16.74 12.82 -4.53
C PRO A 574 -16.47 14.24 -5.04
N GLU A 575 -15.63 14.36 -6.06
CA GLU A 575 -15.26 15.62 -6.71
C GLU A 575 -15.31 15.45 -8.23
N LEU A 576 -15.61 16.53 -8.96
CA LEU A 576 -15.52 16.63 -10.40
C LEU A 576 -14.30 17.48 -10.77
N VAL A 577 -13.39 16.88 -11.53
CA VAL A 577 -12.21 17.55 -12.08
C VAL A 577 -12.52 17.92 -13.51
N SER A 578 -12.57 19.21 -13.82
CA SER A 578 -12.73 19.69 -15.20
C SER A 578 -11.40 20.21 -15.72
N ILE A 579 -10.93 19.60 -16.80
CA ILE A 579 -9.67 19.90 -17.46
C ILE A 579 -9.98 20.63 -18.77
N SER A 580 -9.39 21.81 -18.97
CA SER A 580 -9.45 22.56 -20.21
C SER A 580 -8.05 22.97 -20.65
N GLU A 581 -7.95 23.53 -21.86
CA GLU A 581 -6.68 24.07 -22.37
C GLU A 581 -6.13 25.14 -21.40
N GLY A 582 -5.04 24.81 -20.72
CA GLY A 582 -4.34 25.71 -19.80
C GLY A 582 -4.97 25.91 -18.43
N ALA A 583 -6.04 25.18 -18.07
CA ALA A 583 -6.65 25.28 -16.74
C ALA A 583 -7.23 23.94 -16.27
N VAL A 584 -7.28 23.76 -14.96
CA VAL A 584 -8.00 22.66 -14.31
C VAL A 584 -8.82 23.25 -13.17
N SER A 585 -10.12 22.97 -13.14
CA SER A 585 -10.99 23.28 -12.00
C SER A 585 -11.38 22.00 -11.28
N VAL A 586 -11.59 22.12 -9.97
CA VAL A 586 -12.07 21.04 -9.11
C VAL A 586 -13.32 21.55 -8.42
N GLU A 587 -14.42 20.84 -8.63
CA GLU A 587 -15.71 21.13 -8.02
C GLU A 587 -16.10 19.97 -7.10
N GLN A 588 -16.52 20.28 -5.89
CA GLN A 588 -17.01 19.25 -4.98
C GLN A 588 -18.44 18.89 -5.36
N VAL A 589 -18.71 17.59 -5.52
CA VAL A 589 -20.08 17.13 -5.77
C VAL A 589 -20.84 17.24 -4.47
N LYS A 590 -21.59 18.33 -4.33
CA LYS A 590 -22.57 18.45 -3.27
C LYS A 590 -23.79 17.67 -3.71
N LEU A 591 -24.13 16.61 -2.97
CA LEU A 591 -25.47 16.03 -3.10
C LEU A 591 -26.47 17.17 -2.92
N SER A 592 -27.30 17.42 -3.95
CA SER A 592 -28.35 18.42 -3.84
C SER A 592 -29.35 18.01 -2.77
N GLN A 593 -30.01 18.98 -2.14
CA GLN A 593 -31.02 18.67 -1.11
C GLN A 593 -32.13 17.74 -1.64
N GLN A 594 -32.40 17.78 -2.94
CA GLN A 594 -33.39 16.98 -3.62
C GLN A 594 -32.91 15.55 -3.89
N GLU A 595 -31.63 15.35 -4.22
CA GLU A 595 -31.03 14.01 -4.34
C GLU A 595 -30.93 13.32 -2.98
N ILE A 596 -30.56 14.06 -1.93
CA ILE A 596 -30.60 13.56 -0.55
C ILE A 596 -32.03 13.15 -0.19
N HIS A 597 -33.02 13.99 -0.53
CA HIS A 597 -34.45 13.68 -0.30
C HIS A 597 -34.96 12.46 -1.09
N ASN A 598 -34.55 12.30 -2.35
CA ASN A 598 -34.95 11.17 -3.20
C ASN A 598 -34.31 9.86 -2.73
N GLN A 599 -33.05 9.90 -2.29
CA GLN A 599 -32.38 8.76 -1.67
C GLN A 599 -33.00 8.40 -0.30
N LEU A 600 -33.50 9.38 0.45
CA LEU A 600 -34.19 9.19 1.74
C LEU A 600 -35.56 8.52 1.62
N MET A 601 -36.27 8.72 0.52
CA MET A 601 -37.66 8.26 0.35
C MET A 601 -37.79 6.93 -0.39
N GLY A 602 -36.68 6.24 -0.69
CA GLY A 602 -36.69 5.00 -1.45
C GLY A 602 -37.20 5.18 -2.89
N GLY A 603 -37.00 6.37 -3.47
CA GLY A 603 -37.39 6.64 -4.85
C GLY A 603 -36.50 5.88 -5.81
N ALA A 604 -37.08 4.92 -6.53
CA ALA A 604 -36.58 4.58 -7.85
C ALA A 604 -36.30 5.89 -8.62
N PRO A 605 -35.25 5.96 -9.45
CA PRO A 605 -35.03 7.14 -10.27
C PRO A 605 -36.34 7.43 -11.01
N GLU A 606 -36.92 8.62 -10.78
CA GLU A 606 -38.02 9.06 -11.61
C GLU A 606 -37.48 9.11 -13.03
N VAL A 607 -37.98 8.19 -13.83
CA VAL A 607 -37.60 8.00 -15.22
C VAL A 607 -38.21 9.15 -16.02
N GLU A 608 -37.67 10.36 -15.90
CA GLU A 608 -38.04 11.46 -16.78
C GLU A 608 -37.57 11.21 -18.24
N ASP A 609 -36.65 10.26 -18.45
CA ASP A 609 -36.25 9.81 -19.79
C ASP A 609 -37.19 8.79 -20.45
N ALA A 610 -38.17 8.21 -19.72
CA ALA A 610 -39.13 7.27 -20.33
C ALA A 610 -40.20 7.98 -21.15
N ASN A 611 -40.51 9.24 -20.81
CA ASN A 611 -41.52 10.00 -21.53
C ASN A 611 -40.99 10.60 -22.85
N GLN A 612 -39.67 10.73 -23.06
CA GLN A 612 -39.14 11.12 -24.37
C GLN A 612 -39.17 9.97 -25.38
N LEU A 613 -39.03 8.72 -24.92
CA LEU A 613 -39.07 7.54 -25.79
C LEU A 613 -40.48 7.22 -26.29
N ASP A 614 -41.51 7.49 -25.49
CA ASP A 614 -42.92 7.31 -25.91
C ASP A 614 -43.45 8.46 -26.78
N THR A 615 -42.77 9.62 -26.76
CA THR A 615 -43.05 10.76 -27.65
C THR A 615 -42.28 10.67 -28.99
N LEU A 616 -41.23 9.85 -29.06
CA LEU A 616 -40.52 9.51 -30.31
C LEU A 616 -41.07 8.25 -31.00
N ALA A 617 -41.96 7.52 -30.33
CA ALA A 617 -42.64 6.33 -30.86
C ALA A 617 -44.09 6.62 -31.35
N ARG A 618 -44.54 7.87 -31.31
CA ARG A 618 -45.74 8.38 -32.00
C ARG A 618 -45.33 9.42 -33.03
#